data_AF-A0A4U6VZC5-F1
#
_entry.id   AF-A0A4U6VZC5-F1
#
_cell.length_a   1.000
_cell.length_b   1.000
_cell.length_c   1.000
_cell.angle_alpha   90.00
_cell.angle_beta   90.00
_cell.angle_gamma   90.00
#
_symmetry.space_group_name_H-M   'P 1'
#
loop_
_entity.id
_entity.type
_entity.pdbx_description
1 polymer ?
#
loop_
_entity_poly.entity_id
_entity_poly.type
_entity_poly.pdbx_seq_one_letter_code
_entity_poly.pdbx_strand_id
1 'polypeptide(L)'
;MLKVPGYANEVQFGVLISFAYPLEEGLGEIVVATTRIETMLGDTAIAVHPEDKRYKHLHGRYAVHPFNGRKLKIICDAELVDPTFGTGAVKITPAHDPNDLEVGKQHNLDFINIFTDDGKNKQQWRCTI
;
A
#
# COMPACT_ATOMS: atom_id res chain seq x y z
N MET A 1 13.10 -20.86 -2.78
CA MET A 1 12.81 -20.58 -4.19
C MET A 1 12.11 -21.79 -4.77
N LEU A 2 11.19 -21.60 -5.71
CA LEU A 2 10.37 -22.66 -6.27
C LEU A 2 10.68 -22.79 -7.76
N LYS A 3 10.93 -24.03 -8.21
CA LYS A 3 11.23 -24.32 -9.59
C LYS A 3 9.91 -24.44 -10.37
N VAL A 4 9.62 -23.46 -11.21
CA VAL A 4 8.38 -23.41 -12.00
C VAL A 4 8.65 -23.95 -13.41
N PRO A 5 7.86 -24.92 -13.92
CA PRO A 5 8.00 -25.40 -15.29
C PRO A 5 7.88 -24.24 -16.30
N GLY A 6 8.88 -24.11 -17.19
CA GLY A 6 8.91 -23.06 -18.22
C GLY A 6 9.69 -21.79 -17.84
N TYR A 7 10.20 -21.67 -16.62
CA TYR A 7 11.10 -20.57 -16.21
C TYR A 7 12.55 -21.06 -16.09
N ALA A 8 13.49 -20.28 -16.64
CA ALA A 8 14.92 -20.60 -16.61
C ALA A 8 15.55 -20.46 -15.21
N ASN A 9 14.98 -19.58 -14.38
CA ASN A 9 15.45 -19.28 -13.03
C ASN A 9 14.41 -19.71 -12.00
N GLU A 10 14.87 -20.06 -10.79
CA GLU A 10 13.96 -20.33 -9.68
C GLU A 10 13.24 -19.05 -9.26
N VAL A 11 11.94 -19.16 -9.00
CA VAL A 11 11.11 -18.01 -8.63
C VAL A 11 10.97 -17.97 -7.11
N GLN A 12 11.23 -16.81 -6.52
CA GLN A 12 10.98 -16.60 -5.10
C GLN A 12 9.50 -16.27 -4.90
N PHE A 13 8.78 -17.14 -4.19
CA PHE A 13 7.37 -16.93 -3.83
C PHE A 13 7.27 -16.29 -2.45
N GLY A 14 6.29 -15.41 -2.26
CA GLY A 14 6.03 -14.76 -0.97
C GLY A 14 7.06 -13.69 -0.59
N VAL A 15 7.64 -13.00 -1.57
CA VAL A 15 8.58 -11.90 -1.30
C VAL A 15 7.82 -10.73 -0.69
N LEU A 16 8.21 -10.34 0.53
CA LEU A 16 7.75 -9.12 1.16
C LEU A 16 8.67 -7.98 0.71
N ILE A 17 8.11 -7.02 0.00
CA ILE A 17 8.82 -5.85 -0.53
C ILE A 17 8.54 -4.67 0.40
N SER A 18 9.60 -4.00 0.84
CA SER A 18 9.51 -2.76 1.61
C SER A 18 9.84 -1.56 0.73
N PHE A 19 9.00 -0.54 0.76
CA PHE A 19 9.21 0.72 0.04
C PHE A 19 8.66 1.90 0.83
N ALA A 20 9.13 3.11 0.52
CA ALA A 20 8.83 4.31 1.30
C ALA A 20 7.93 5.28 0.54
N TYR A 21 6.97 5.85 1.26
CA TYR A 21 6.18 7.00 0.82
C TYR A 21 6.73 8.28 1.46
N PRO A 22 7.03 9.34 0.69
CA PRO A 22 7.40 10.62 1.27
C PRO A 22 6.23 11.19 2.08
N LEU A 23 6.51 11.77 3.23
CA LEU A 23 5.52 12.43 4.08
C LEU A 23 5.36 13.90 3.67
N GLU A 24 4.16 14.46 3.89
CA GLU A 24 3.96 15.91 3.71
C GLU A 24 4.86 16.72 4.65
N GLU A 25 5.06 18.00 4.32
CA GLU A 25 5.76 18.99 5.17
C GLU A 25 7.23 18.63 5.47
N GLY A 26 7.85 17.76 4.67
CA GLY A 26 9.25 17.37 4.86
C GLY A 26 9.48 16.51 6.10
N LEU A 27 8.45 15.82 6.60
CA LEU A 27 8.50 14.97 7.79
C LEU A 27 9.25 13.64 7.57
N GLY A 28 9.95 13.49 6.44
CA GLY A 28 10.66 12.28 6.06
C GLY A 28 9.81 11.36 5.21
N GLU A 29 9.79 10.08 5.55
CA GLU A 29 9.12 9.03 4.79
C GLU A 29 8.54 7.95 5.70
N ILE A 30 7.50 7.26 5.24
CA ILE A 30 6.91 6.10 5.89
C ILE A 30 7.15 4.86 5.06
N VAL A 31 7.80 3.86 5.65
CA VAL A 31 8.10 2.59 4.99
C VAL A 31 6.95 1.61 5.19
N VAL A 32 6.39 1.12 4.09
CA VAL A 32 5.34 0.09 4.07
C VAL A 32 5.89 -1.22 3.52
N ALA A 33 5.33 -2.33 3.99
CA ALA A 33 5.67 -3.66 3.50
C ALA A 33 4.48 -4.29 2.75
N THR A 34 4.70 -4.84 1.56
CA THR A 34 3.65 -5.51 0.77
C THR A 34 4.21 -6.63 -0.08
N THR A 35 3.35 -7.60 -0.41
CA THR A 35 3.62 -8.64 -1.42
C THR A 35 3.07 -8.29 -2.80
N ARG A 36 2.24 -7.24 -2.89
CA ARG A 36 1.53 -6.80 -4.11
C ARG A 36 1.90 -5.35 -4.45
N ILE A 37 3.13 -5.14 -4.89
CA ILE A 37 3.65 -3.81 -5.22
C ILE A 37 2.91 -3.17 -6.41
N GLU A 38 2.39 -3.99 -7.32
CA GLU A 38 1.63 -3.55 -8.49
C GLU A 38 0.34 -2.81 -8.13
N THR A 39 -0.26 -3.09 -6.96
CA THR A 39 -1.50 -2.43 -6.51
C THR A 39 -1.26 -1.05 -5.90
N MET A 40 0.01 -0.66 -5.70
CA MET A 40 0.43 0.65 -5.15
C MET A 40 -0.26 1.84 -5.82
N LEU A 41 -0.51 1.79 -7.13
CA LEU A 41 -1.17 2.87 -7.88
C LEU A 41 -2.63 3.11 -7.44
N GLY A 42 -3.26 2.10 -6.86
CA GLY A 42 -4.61 2.14 -6.31
C GLY A 42 -4.66 2.51 -4.83
N ASP A 43 -3.51 2.73 -4.17
CA ASP A 43 -3.45 3.03 -2.74
C ASP A 43 -4.20 4.33 -2.45
N THR A 44 -5.04 4.37 -1.42
CA THR A 44 -5.80 5.59 -1.02
C THR A 44 -5.53 6.03 0.41
N ALA A 45 -4.93 5.18 1.24
CA ALA A 45 -4.47 5.50 2.58
C ALA A 45 -3.29 4.61 3.00
N ILE A 46 -2.70 4.93 4.14
CA ILE A 46 -1.75 4.08 4.87
C ILE A 46 -2.32 3.87 6.27
N ALA A 47 -2.46 2.63 6.70
CA ALA A 47 -2.86 2.29 8.06
C ALA A 47 -1.63 2.04 8.95
N VAL A 48 -1.70 2.54 10.17
CA VAL A 48 -0.74 2.28 11.26
C VAL A 48 -1.50 1.87 12.51
N HIS A 49 -0.85 1.10 13.39
CA HIS A 49 -1.47 0.75 14.66
C HIS A 49 -1.50 1.97 15.62
N PRO A 50 -2.64 2.30 16.27
CA PRO A 50 -2.76 3.50 17.11
C PRO A 50 -1.80 3.55 18.30
N GLU A 51 -1.43 2.40 18.86
CA GLU A 51 -0.48 2.34 19.96
C GLU A 51 0.98 2.20 19.53
N ASP A 52 1.27 2.17 18.23
CA ASP A 52 2.63 2.10 17.74
C ASP A 52 3.35 3.44 17.92
N LYS A 53 4.25 3.49 18.92
CA LYS A 53 5.04 4.68 19.26
C LYS A 53 5.86 5.22 18.09
N ARG A 54 6.22 4.37 17.12
CA ARG A 54 6.97 4.79 15.91
C ARG A 54 6.15 5.75 15.05
N TYR A 55 4.84 5.56 14.99
CA TYR A 55 3.94 6.28 14.07
C TYR A 55 2.98 7.25 14.75
N LYS A 56 2.98 7.37 16.09
CA LYS A 56 2.10 8.30 16.83
C LYS A 56 2.12 9.74 16.32
N HIS A 57 3.28 10.22 15.86
CA HIS A 57 3.44 11.57 15.32
C HIS A 57 2.84 11.75 13.91
N LEU A 58 2.46 10.66 13.24
CA LEU A 58 1.91 10.64 11.88
C LEU A 58 0.39 10.46 11.85
N HIS A 59 -0.27 10.28 12.99
CA HIS A 59 -1.72 10.10 13.05
C HIS A 59 -2.48 11.26 12.42
N GLY A 60 -3.33 10.97 11.44
CA GLY A 60 -4.11 11.99 10.72
C GLY A 60 -3.29 12.87 9.77
N ARG A 61 -1.98 12.60 9.62
CA ARG A 61 -1.13 13.23 8.61
C ARG A 61 -1.33 12.56 7.25
N TYR A 62 -0.61 13.05 6.25
CA TYR A 62 -0.66 12.54 4.89
C TYR A 62 0.73 12.15 4.41
N ALA A 63 0.78 11.06 3.66
CA ALA A 63 1.89 10.73 2.79
C ALA A 63 1.56 11.18 1.35
N VAL A 64 2.58 11.30 0.52
CA VAL A 64 2.44 11.70 -0.88
C VAL A 64 2.80 10.51 -1.77
N HIS A 65 1.89 10.15 -2.66
CA HIS A 65 2.12 9.07 -3.59
C HIS A 65 3.15 9.50 -4.67
N PRO A 66 4.28 8.79 -4.85
CA PRO A 66 5.44 9.28 -5.58
C PRO A 66 5.19 9.47 -7.08
N PHE A 67 4.28 8.70 -7.68
CA PHE A 67 4.03 8.76 -9.14
C PHE A 67 2.92 9.72 -9.57
N ASN A 68 1.98 10.05 -8.69
CA ASN A 68 0.78 10.81 -9.07
C ASN A 68 0.52 12.00 -8.13
N GLY A 69 1.34 12.20 -7.10
CA GLY A 69 1.24 13.33 -6.17
C GLY A 69 0.01 13.31 -5.26
N ARG A 70 -0.79 12.24 -5.28
CA ARG A 70 -2.00 12.15 -4.44
C ARG A 70 -1.62 12.06 -2.97
N LYS A 71 -2.44 12.72 -2.13
CA LYS A 71 -2.33 12.61 -0.68
C LYS A 71 -2.95 11.29 -0.21
N LEU A 72 -2.17 10.51 0.52
CA LEU A 72 -2.58 9.27 1.16
C LEU A 72 -2.76 9.55 2.65
N LYS A 73 -3.98 9.45 3.15
CA LYS A 73 -4.26 9.71 4.58
C LYS A 73 -3.63 8.61 5.43
N ILE A 74 -2.97 9.00 6.53
CA ILE A 74 -2.48 8.06 7.53
C ILE A 74 -3.59 7.83 8.56
N ILE A 75 -4.19 6.65 8.50
CA ILE A 75 -5.28 6.22 9.38
C ILE A 75 -4.77 5.30 10.47
N CYS A 76 -5.48 5.25 11.59
CA CYS A 76 -5.17 4.37 12.69
C CYS A 76 -6.17 3.21 12.70
N ASP A 77 -5.66 1.98 12.61
CA ASP A 77 -6.47 0.77 12.63
C ASP A 77 -5.74 -0.32 13.43
N ALA A 78 -6.32 -0.72 14.57
CA ALA A 78 -5.72 -1.71 15.46
C ALA A 78 -6.05 -3.15 15.05
N GLU A 79 -7.10 -3.36 14.26
CA GLU A 79 -7.54 -4.69 13.83
C GLU A 79 -6.80 -5.11 12.56
N LEU A 80 -6.56 -4.15 11.65
CA LEU A 80 -5.86 -4.40 10.39
C LEU A 80 -4.34 -4.49 10.55
N VAL A 81 -3.75 -3.70 11.46
CA VAL A 81 -2.30 -3.51 11.54
C VAL A 81 -1.70 -4.18 12.76
N ASP A 82 -0.93 -5.25 12.55
CA ASP A 82 -0.04 -5.79 13.57
C ASP A 82 1.30 -5.03 13.56
N PRO A 83 1.66 -4.30 14.63
CA PRO A 83 2.93 -3.54 14.68
C PRO A 83 4.16 -4.45 14.66
N THR A 84 4.02 -5.75 14.96
CA THR A 84 5.12 -6.72 14.94
C THR A 84 5.37 -7.31 13.55
N PHE A 85 4.42 -7.13 12.62
CA PHE A 85 4.51 -7.67 11.25
C PHE A 85 5.02 -6.62 10.26
N GLY A 86 6.03 -7.00 9.46
CA GLY A 86 6.63 -6.12 8.45
C GLY A 86 7.19 -4.85 9.09
N THR A 87 6.75 -3.69 8.61
CA THR A 87 7.13 -2.39 9.17
C THR A 87 6.18 -1.90 10.26
N GLY A 88 5.00 -2.50 10.42
CA GLY A 88 3.90 -1.96 11.22
C GLY A 88 3.12 -0.82 10.53
N ALA A 89 3.34 -0.62 9.22
CA ALA A 89 2.56 0.28 8.38
C ALA A 89 2.10 -0.47 7.11
N VAL A 90 0.80 -0.40 6.82
CA VAL A 90 0.16 -1.15 5.74
C VAL A 90 -0.45 -0.17 4.75
N LYS A 91 -0.20 -0.36 3.46
CA LYS A 91 -0.86 0.41 2.39
C LYS A 91 -2.30 -0.07 2.20
N ILE A 92 -3.24 0.84 1.94
CA ILE A 92 -4.67 0.52 1.81
C ILE A 92 -5.12 0.68 0.36
N THR A 93 -5.59 -0.41 -0.23
CA THR A 93 -6.07 -0.56 -1.61
C THR A 93 -7.50 -1.09 -1.68
N PRO A 94 -8.53 -0.27 -1.38
CA PRO A 94 -9.89 -0.76 -1.18
C PRO A 94 -10.48 -1.50 -2.38
N ALA A 95 -10.06 -1.17 -3.60
CA ALA A 95 -10.56 -1.80 -4.83
C ALA A 95 -9.94 -3.16 -5.14
N HIS A 96 -8.88 -3.58 -4.44
CA HIS A 96 -8.06 -4.76 -4.80
C HIS A 96 -7.78 -5.70 -3.62
N ASP A 97 -8.28 -5.39 -2.42
CA ASP A 97 -8.17 -6.25 -1.24
C ASP A 97 -9.47 -6.20 -0.40
N PRO A 98 -10.03 -7.35 0.01
CA PRO A 98 -11.25 -7.39 0.81
C PRO A 98 -11.11 -6.77 2.21
N ASN A 99 -9.97 -6.90 2.87
CA ASN A 99 -9.77 -6.30 4.19
C ASN A 99 -9.66 -4.77 4.04
N ASP A 100 -8.93 -4.30 3.02
CA ASP A 100 -8.85 -2.87 2.69
C ASP A 100 -10.21 -2.29 2.28
N LEU A 101 -11.10 -3.10 1.69
CA LEU A 101 -12.44 -2.67 1.29
C LEU A 101 -13.27 -2.26 2.52
N GLU A 102 -13.22 -3.04 3.60
CA GLU A 102 -13.95 -2.76 4.84
C GLU A 102 -13.43 -1.50 5.52
N VAL A 103 -12.11 -1.40 5.66
CA VAL A 103 -11.45 -0.20 6.20
C VAL A 103 -11.71 1.02 5.32
N GLY A 104 -11.68 0.84 4.00
CA GLY A 104 -12.04 1.90 3.04
C GLY A 104 -13.45 2.43 3.23
N LYS A 105 -14.43 1.55 3.50
CA LYS A 105 -15.81 1.96 3.81
C LYS A 105 -15.90 2.68 5.15
N GLN A 106 -15.27 2.14 6.19
CA GLN A 106 -15.29 2.73 7.54
C GLN A 106 -14.66 4.13 7.59
N HIS A 107 -13.58 4.33 6.84
CA HIS A 107 -12.85 5.60 6.80
C HIS A 107 -13.25 6.52 5.63
N ASN A 108 -14.27 6.15 4.85
CA ASN A 108 -14.76 6.87 3.68
C ASN A 108 -13.64 7.23 2.69
N LEU A 109 -12.82 6.23 2.34
CA LEU A 109 -11.72 6.34 1.39
C LEU A 109 -12.21 6.18 -0.06
N ASP A 110 -11.44 6.70 -1.00
CA ASP A 110 -11.70 6.49 -2.42
C ASP A 110 -11.44 5.02 -2.84
N PHE A 111 -12.19 4.55 -3.83
CA PHE A 111 -12.05 3.21 -4.41
C PHE A 111 -11.49 3.34 -5.83
N ILE A 112 -10.19 3.13 -5.99
CA ILE A 112 -9.50 3.32 -7.26
C ILE A 112 -9.21 1.98 -7.91
N ASN A 113 -10.02 1.63 -8.92
CA ASN A 113 -9.76 0.46 -9.73
C ASN A 113 -8.73 0.77 -10.84
N ILE A 114 -7.52 0.20 -10.70
CA ILE A 114 -6.39 0.37 -11.63
C ILE A 114 -6.33 -0.71 -12.72
N PHE A 115 -7.05 -1.83 -12.57
CA PHE A 115 -7.04 -2.94 -13.52
C PHE A 115 -8.30 -2.94 -14.40
N THR A 116 -8.17 -3.41 -15.63
CA THR A 116 -9.28 -3.83 -16.47
C THR A 116 -9.72 -5.25 -16.10
N ASP A 117 -10.91 -5.68 -16.52
CA ASP A 117 -11.37 -7.07 -16.33
C ASP A 117 -10.40 -8.14 -16.87
N ASP A 118 -9.58 -7.80 -17.87
CA ASP A 118 -8.52 -8.67 -18.44
C ASP A 118 -7.21 -8.67 -17.60
N GLY A 119 -7.20 -8.06 -16.41
CA GLY A 119 -6.04 -8.01 -15.52
C GLY A 119 -4.92 -7.04 -15.94
N LYS A 120 -5.11 -6.27 -17.01
CA LYS A 120 -4.16 -5.23 -17.46
C LYS A 120 -4.36 -3.92 -16.72
N ASN A 121 -3.28 -3.13 -16.55
CA ASN A 121 -3.39 -1.76 -16.06
C ASN A 121 -4.21 -0.90 -17.05
N LYS A 122 -5.15 -0.11 -16.53
CA LYS A 122 -5.87 0.90 -17.33
C LYS A 122 -4.87 1.90 -17.92
N GLN A 123 -5.15 2.40 -19.13
CA GLN A 123 -4.26 3.30 -19.88
C GLN A 123 -3.78 4.51 -19.06
N GLN A 124 -4.67 5.10 -18.24
CA GLN A 124 -4.35 6.23 -17.36
C GLN A 124 -3.30 5.93 -16.27
N TRP A 125 -3.01 4.66 -16.03
CA TRP A 125 -2.04 4.18 -15.03
C TRP A 125 -0.85 3.44 -15.66
N ARG A 126 -0.71 3.52 -17.00
CA ARG A 126 0.46 2.97 -17.69
C ARG A 126 1.63 3.95 -17.54
N CYS A 127 2.75 3.43 -17.06
CA CYS A 127 4.02 4.15 -17.13
C CYS A 127 4.38 4.32 -18.61
N THR A 128 4.32 5.54 -19.12
CA THR A 128 4.76 5.86 -20.48
C THR A 128 6.23 6.23 -20.36
N ILE A 129 7.12 5.30 -20.72
CA ILE A 129 8.56 5.54 -20.83
C ILE A 129 8.89 6.32 -22.10
#